data_AF-V4K3Q0-F1
#
_entry.id   AF-V4K3Q0-F1
#
_cell.length_a   1.000
_cell.length_b   1.000
_cell.length_c   1.000
_cell.angle_alpha   90.00
_cell.angle_beta   90.00
_cell.angle_gamma   90.00
#
_symmetry.space_group_name_H-M   'P 1'
#
loop_
_entity.id
_entity.type
_entity.pdbx_description
1 polymer ?
#
loop_
_entity_poly.entity_id
_entity_poly.type
_entity_poly.pdbx_seq_one_letter_code
_entity_poly.pdbx_strand_id
1 'polypeptide(L)' 'MEAVVVVKLRCPYCGYVWDYKGKKTRYATCPNCLRKVDIQRNRVE' A
#
# COMPACT_ATOMS: atom_id res chain seq x y z
N MET A 1 15.84 14.45 9.37
CA MET A 1 14.63 13.63 9.62
C MET A 1 14.05 13.26 8.27
N GLU A 2 14.31 12.05 7.77
CA GLU A 2 13.61 11.55 6.57
C GLU A 2 12.16 11.29 6.97
N ALA A 3 11.23 12.08 6.42
CA ALA A 3 9.81 11.83 6.58
C ALA A 3 9.48 10.48 5.94
N VAL A 4 9.24 9.45 6.75
CA VAL A 4 8.73 8.17 6.27
C VAL A 4 7.29 8.42 5.82
N VAL A 5 7.09 8.57 4.51
CA VAL A 5 5.76 8.77 3.93
C VAL A 5 4.96 7.50 4.18
N VAL A 6 4.02 7.56 5.12
CA VAL A 6 3.07 6.49 5.36
C VAL A 6 1.92 6.66 4.36
N VAL A 7 1.74 5.67 3.48
CA VAL A 7 0.65 5.65 2.51
C VAL A 7 -0.36 4.59 2.93
N LYS A 8 -1.58 4.99 3.24
CA LYS A 8 -2.65 4.06 3.55
C LYS A 8 -3.19 3.46 2.24
N LEU A 9 -3.17 2.14 2.13
CA LEU A 9 -3.55 1.42 0.93
C LEU A 9 -4.71 0.47 1.20
N ARG A 10 -5.61 0.31 0.23
CA ARG A 10 -6.65 -0.71 0.23
C ARG A 10 -6.39 -1.74 -0.86
N CYS A 11 -6.39 -3.02 -0.52
CA CYS A 11 -6.24 -4.06 -1.53
C CYS A 11 -7.52 -4.16 -2.37
N PRO A 12 -7.45 -4.05 -3.71
CA PRO A 12 -8.62 -4.20 -4.57
C PRO A 12 -9.10 -5.66 -4.68
N TYR A 13 -8.28 -6.63 -4.26
CA TYR A 13 -8.60 -8.06 -4.36
C TYR A 13 -9.30 -8.61 -3.12
N CYS A 14 -8.82 -8.24 -1.92
CA CYS A 14 -9.35 -8.77 -0.65
C CYS A 14 -9.92 -7.70 0.28
N GLY A 15 -9.86 -6.42 -0.12
CA GLY A 15 -10.37 -5.31 0.68
C GLY A 15 -9.52 -4.88 1.86
N TYR A 16 -8.46 -5.63 2.22
CA TYR A 16 -7.59 -5.33 3.37
C TYR A 16 -6.93 -3.95 3.25
N VAL A 17 -6.95 -3.18 4.34
CA VAL A 17 -6.37 -1.83 4.41
C VAL A 17 -5.13 -1.85 5.31
N TRP A 18 -4.03 -1.23 4.87
CA TRP A 18 -2.80 -1.17 5.66
C TRP A 18 -1.97 0.09 5.38
N ASP A 19 -1.13 0.43 6.36
CA ASP A 19 -0.16 1.50 6.26
C ASP A 19 1.12 1.01 5.57
N TYR A 20 1.35 1.46 4.34
CA TYR A 20 2.56 1.18 3.59
C TYR A 20 3.66 2.18 3.96
N LYS A 21 4.75 1.67 4.53
CA LYS A 21 5.94 2.44 4.97
C LYS A 21 7.19 2.15 4.12
N GLY A 22 7.02 1.56 2.95
CA GLY A 22 8.15 1.15 2.12
C GLY A 22 8.65 2.24 1.18
N LYS A 23 9.87 2.05 0.64
CA LYS A 23 10.48 2.99 -0.32
C LYS A 23 9.93 2.85 -1.75
N LYS A 24 9.16 1.80 -2.07
CA LYS A 24 8.64 1.60 -3.43
C LYS A 24 7.42 2.47 -3.64
N THR A 25 7.33 3.11 -4.80
CA THR A 25 6.24 4.06 -5.12
C THR A 25 5.18 3.48 -6.05
N ARG A 26 5.48 2.34 -6.70
CA ARG A 26 4.63 1.74 -7.75
C ARG A 26 3.79 0.57 -7.26
N TYR A 27 4.41 -0.45 -6.67
CA TYR A 27 3.70 -1.65 -6.20
C TYR A 27 4.06 -2.00 -4.76
N ALA A 28 3.04 -2.32 -3.97
CA ALA A 28 3.14 -2.92 -2.66
C ALA A 28 2.57 -4.35 -2.71
N THR A 29 3.08 -5.24 -1.88
CA THR A 29 2.49 -6.56 -1.70
C THR A 29 1.46 -6.45 -0.59
N CYS A 30 0.21 -6.84 -0.86
CA CYS A 30 -0.81 -6.92 0.17
C CYS A 30 -0.40 -7.98 1.20
N PRO A 31 -0.31 -7.66 2.50
CA PRO A 31 0.10 -8.63 3.51
C PRO A 31 -0.96 -9.71 3.77
N ASN A 32 -2.22 -9.48 3.38
CA ASN A 32 -3.31 -10.44 3.60
C ASN A 32 -3.43 -11.50 2.49
N CYS A 33 -3.37 -11.09 1.21
CA CYS A 33 -3.55 -12.00 0.08
C CYS A 33 -2.33 -12.16 -0.82
N LEU A 34 -1.19 -11.52 -0.46
CA LEU A 34 0.09 -11.57 -1.16
C LEU A 34 0.06 -11.09 -2.63
N ARG A 35 -1.05 -10.49 -3.07
CA ARG A 35 -1.19 -9.88 -4.40
C ARG A 35 -0.42 -8.56 -4.47
N LYS A 36 0.10 -8.25 -5.65
CA LYS A 36 0.67 -6.94 -5.94
C LYS A 36 -0.47 -5.92 -6.10
N VAL A 37 -0.35 -4.82 -5.37
CA VAL A 37 -1.31 -3.72 -5.34
C VAL A 37 -0.58 -2.47 -5.82
N ASP A 38 -1.19 -1.76 -6.77
CA ASP A 38 -0.66 -0.47 -7.24
C ASP A 38 -0.82 0.59 -6.15
N ILE A 39 0.28 1.20 -5.73
CA ILE A 39 0.31 2.12 -4.59
C ILE A 39 -0.36 3.45 -4.92
N GLN A 40 -0.32 3.92 -6.17
CA GLN A 40 -0.90 5.21 -6.53
C GLN A 40 -2.41 5.10 -6.70
N ARG A 41 -2.88 4.01 -7.33
CA ARG A 41 -4.30 3.80 -7.66
C ARG A 41 -5.15 3.33 -6.48
N ASN A 42 -4.52 2.76 -5.45
CA ASN A 42 -5.24 2.15 -4.34
C ASN A 42 -4.97 2.84 -2.99
N ARG A 43 -4.58 4.12 -3.02
CA ARG A 43 -4.50 4.96 -1.82
C ARG A 43 -5.90 5.20 -1.27
N VAL A 44 -6.00 5.25 0.04
CA VAL A 44 -7.20 5.67 0.76
C VAL A 44 -6.82 6.82 1.69
N GLU A 45 -7.58 7.91 1.64
CA GLU A 45 -7.48 9.03 2.60
C GLU A 45 -8.20 8.70 3.91
#